data_AF-A0A4Z2J0Z8-F1
#
_entry.id   AF-A0A4Z2J0Z8-F1
#
_cell.length_a   1.000
_cell.length_b   1.000
_cell.length_c   1.000
_cell.angle_alpha   90.00
_cell.angle_beta   90.00
_cell.angle_gamma   90.00
#
_symmetry.space_group_name_H-M   'P 1'
#
loop_
_entity.id
_entity.type
_entity.pdbx_description
1 polymer ?
#
loop_
_entity_poly.entity_id
_entity_poly.type
_entity_poly.pdbx_seq_one_letter_code
_entity_poly.pdbx_strand_id
1 'polypeptide(L)'
;MQIRRIRMLSSFFVLSVGFFLDMGVCTEVQSELRITTIKQEPYAMSKGSQMEGFCMDLLSEVAKKLGFKFKVQLVKDASYGRQDEDGNWNGMIGEVVRGVST
;
A
#
# COMPACT_ATOMS: atom_id res chain seq x y z
N MET A 1 -32.13 -2.68 50.32
CA MET A 1 -30.76 -2.28 49.90
C MET A 1 -30.24 -3.15 48.73
N GLN A 2 -31.02 -3.34 47.64
CA GLN A 2 -30.60 -4.18 46.48
C GLN A 2 -30.80 -3.51 45.10
N ILE A 3 -31.47 -2.35 45.04
CA ILE A 3 -31.77 -1.65 43.77
C ILE A 3 -30.57 -0.83 43.25
N ARG A 4 -29.65 -0.42 44.14
CA ARG A 4 -28.43 0.34 43.77
C ARG A 4 -27.39 -0.49 43.00
N ARG A 5 -27.46 -1.83 43.04
CA ARG A 5 -26.50 -2.71 42.35
C ARG A 5 -26.77 -2.86 40.85
N ILE A 6 -28.04 -2.84 40.41
CA ILE A 6 -28.42 -3.01 38.99
C ILE A 6 -28.04 -1.76 38.16
N ARG A 7 -28.16 -0.56 38.74
CA ARG A 7 -27.74 0.70 38.09
C ARG A 7 -26.24 0.79 37.86
N MET A 8 -25.43 0.15 38.70
CA MET A 8 -23.97 0.09 38.52
C MET A 8 -23.57 -0.87 37.39
N LEU A 9 -24.25 -2.01 37.27
CA LEU A 9 -24.01 -2.98 36.19
C LEU A 9 -24.46 -2.47 34.82
N SER A 10 -25.58 -1.75 34.75
CA SER A 10 -26.00 -1.08 33.50
C SER A 10 -24.99 -0.01 33.09
N SER A 11 -24.52 0.82 34.05
CA SER A 11 -23.51 1.85 33.78
C SER A 11 -22.16 1.27 33.34
N PHE A 12 -21.75 0.11 33.87
CA PHE A 12 -20.54 -0.59 33.46
C PHE A 12 -20.65 -1.14 32.02
N PHE A 13 -21.83 -1.61 31.62
CA PHE A 13 -22.06 -2.12 30.27
C PHE A 13 -22.09 -1.00 29.23
N VAL A 14 -22.66 0.17 29.55
CA VAL A 14 -22.62 1.32 28.64
C VAL A 14 -21.20 1.91 28.51
N LEU A 15 -20.40 1.87 29.58
CA LEU A 15 -18.99 2.30 29.55
C LEU A 15 -18.11 1.36 28.71
N SER A 16 -18.35 0.04 28.73
CA SER A 16 -17.59 -0.89 27.87
C SER A 16 -17.98 -0.81 26.40
N VAL A 17 -19.25 -0.52 26.09
CA VAL A 17 -19.73 -0.35 24.71
C VAL A 17 -19.37 1.04 24.15
N GLY A 18 -19.38 2.08 25.00
CA GLY A 18 -18.98 3.43 24.63
C GLY A 18 -17.48 3.58 24.37
N PHE A 19 -16.64 2.82 25.09
CA PHE A 19 -15.20 2.79 24.84
C PHE A 19 -14.81 2.02 23.57
N PHE A 20 -15.72 1.19 23.04
CA PHE A 20 -15.53 0.47 21.78
C PHE A 20 -15.88 1.30 20.53
N LEU A 21 -16.52 2.46 20.70
CA LEU A 21 -16.95 3.33 19.60
C LEU A 21 -16.01 4.51 19.31
N ASP A 22 -14.94 4.69 20.10
CA ASP A 22 -13.86 5.65 19.81
C ASP A 22 -12.60 4.96 19.27
N MET A 23 -12.77 3.86 18.52
CA MET A 23 -11.86 3.60 17.41
C MET A 23 -12.12 4.71 16.39
N GLY A 24 -11.54 5.88 16.68
CA GLY A 24 -11.20 6.84 15.66
C GLY A 24 -10.55 6.05 14.55
N VAL A 25 -11.27 5.92 13.43
CA VAL A 25 -10.62 5.79 12.14
C VAL A 25 -9.85 7.10 12.03
N CYS A 26 -8.63 7.13 12.58
CA CYS A 26 -7.59 7.94 12.02
C CYS A 26 -7.65 7.58 10.55
N THR A 27 -8.14 8.49 9.70
CA THR A 27 -8.06 8.32 8.27
C THR A 27 -6.58 8.19 7.99
N GLU A 28 -6.12 6.95 7.90
CA GLU A 28 -4.79 6.60 7.49
C GLU A 28 -4.65 7.28 6.14
N VAL A 29 -3.76 8.26 6.05
CA VAL A 29 -3.36 8.82 4.76
C VAL A 29 -2.73 7.63 4.05
N GLN A 30 -3.53 6.90 3.28
CA GLN A 30 -3.05 5.75 2.52
C GLN A 30 -2.11 6.32 1.47
N SER A 31 -0.82 6.32 1.78
CA SER A 31 0.24 6.66 0.85
C SER A 31 0.14 5.71 -0.34
N GLU A 32 -0.23 6.27 -1.49
CA GLU A 32 -0.28 5.52 -2.74
C GLU A 32 1.16 5.30 -3.22
N LEU A 33 1.62 4.06 -3.20
CA LEU A 33 2.98 3.70 -3.62
C LEU A 33 3.07 3.71 -5.14
N ARG A 34 4.02 4.48 -5.69
CA ARG A 34 4.33 4.43 -7.13
C ARG A 34 5.37 3.35 -7.41
N ILE A 35 5.00 2.35 -8.18
CA ILE A 35 5.85 1.21 -8.52
C ILE A 35 6.26 1.32 -9.99
N THR A 36 7.56 1.34 -10.25
CA THR A 36 8.10 1.26 -11.61
C THR A 36 8.44 -0.19 -11.96
N THR A 37 8.01 -0.63 -13.14
CA THR A 37 8.30 -1.98 -13.66
C THR A 37 8.80 -1.95 -15.10
N ILE A 38 9.46 -3.02 -15.51
CA ILE A 38 9.83 -3.31 -16.90
C ILE A 38 8.91 -4.41 -17.46
N LYS A 39 8.68 -4.44 -18.78
CA LYS A 39 7.95 -5.54 -19.42
C LYS A 39 8.86 -6.75 -19.52
N GLN A 40 8.50 -7.83 -18.85
CA GLN A 40 9.21 -9.09 -18.92
C GLN A 40 8.23 -10.23 -18.69
N GLU A 41 8.01 -11.06 -19.71
CA GLU A 41 7.22 -12.28 -19.58
C GLU A 41 7.99 -13.31 -18.73
N PRO A 42 7.33 -14.03 -17.79
CA PRO A 42 5.91 -14.00 -17.42
C PRO A 42 5.57 -13.09 -16.22
N TYR A 43 6.50 -12.23 -15.80
CA TYR A 43 6.43 -11.46 -14.57
C TYR A 43 5.56 -10.19 -14.67
N ALA A 44 5.70 -9.46 -15.77
CA ALA A 44 5.01 -8.20 -16.02
C ALA A 44 4.76 -8.04 -17.54
N MET A 45 3.50 -8.13 -17.94
CA MET A 45 3.03 -8.19 -19.32
C MET A 45 1.92 -7.17 -19.54
N SER A 46 1.76 -6.73 -20.78
CA SER A 46 0.71 -5.78 -21.17
C SER A 46 -0.49 -6.56 -21.71
N LYS A 47 -1.65 -6.48 -21.04
CA LYS A 47 -2.91 -7.02 -21.53
C LYS A 47 -3.88 -5.89 -21.82
N GLY A 48 -3.85 -5.43 -23.06
CA GLY A 48 -4.61 -4.25 -23.48
C GLY A 48 -4.16 -3.01 -22.69
N SER A 49 -5.08 -2.42 -21.92
CA SER A 49 -4.83 -1.24 -21.09
C SER A 49 -4.29 -1.54 -19.68
N GLN A 50 -4.24 -2.81 -19.28
CA GLN A 50 -3.81 -3.22 -17.94
C GLN A 50 -2.50 -3.99 -17.98
N MET A 51 -1.80 -4.03 -16.84
CA MET A 51 -0.65 -4.89 -16.63
C MET A 51 -1.06 -6.18 -15.91
N GLU A 52 -0.54 -7.31 -16.36
CA GLU A 52 -0.74 -8.62 -15.75
C GLU A 52 0.59 -9.36 -15.59
N GLY A 53 0.57 -10.52 -14.95
CA GLY A 53 1.73 -11.37 -14.73
C GLY A 53 1.98 -11.63 -13.26
N PHE A 54 2.91 -12.55 -12.99
CA PHE A 54 3.14 -13.04 -11.63
C PHE A 54 3.43 -11.92 -10.62
N CYS A 55 4.19 -10.89 -11.01
CA CYS A 55 4.50 -9.78 -10.12
C CYS A 55 3.28 -8.87 -9.85
N MET A 56 2.35 -8.75 -10.79
CA MET A 56 1.13 -7.96 -10.60
C MET A 56 0.18 -8.63 -9.61
N ASP A 57 0.03 -9.95 -9.73
CA ASP A 57 -0.79 -10.74 -8.81
C ASP A 57 -0.20 -10.72 -7.39
N LEU A 58 1.13 -10.89 -7.28
CA LEU A 58 1.83 -10.82 -6.00
C LEU A 58 1.67 -9.44 -5.35
N LEU A 59 1.86 -8.35 -6.09
CA LEU A 59 1.69 -6.99 -5.59
C LEU A 59 0.27 -6.74 -5.10
N SER A 60 -0.74 -7.25 -5.82
CA SER A 60 -2.14 -7.16 -5.41
C SER A 60 -2.39 -7.85 -4.06
N GLU A 61 -1.86 -9.06 -3.87
CA GLU A 61 -2.00 -9.78 -2.60
C GLU A 61 -1.24 -9.11 -1.45
N VAL A 62 -0.06 -8.55 -1.71
CA VAL A 62 0.71 -7.79 -0.71
C VAL A 62 -0.03 -6.51 -0.31
N ALA A 63 -0.57 -5.78 -1.29
CA ALA A 63 -1.37 -4.58 -1.06
C ALA A 63 -2.63 -4.87 -0.23
N LYS A 64 -3.34 -5.96 -0.52
CA LYS A 64 -4.50 -6.39 0.27
C LYS A 64 -4.13 -6.73 1.72
N LYS A 65 -3.01 -7.43 1.93
CA LYS A 65 -2.55 -7.84 3.26
C LYS A 65 -2.10 -6.66 4.13
N LEU A 66 -1.45 -5.67 3.52
CA LEU A 66 -0.88 -4.51 4.22
C LEU A 66 -1.77 -3.27 4.18
N GLY A 67 -2.85 -3.27 3.38
CA GLY A 67 -3.84 -2.19 3.34
C GLY A 67 -3.42 -0.93 2.57
N PHE A 68 -2.39 -1.00 1.71
CA PHE A 68 -1.95 0.15 0.92
C PHE A 68 -2.50 0.13 -0.51
N LYS A 69 -2.50 1.30 -1.14
CA LYS A 69 -2.79 1.47 -2.58
C LYS A 69 -1.49 1.61 -3.35
N PHE A 70 -1.46 1.13 -4.58
CA PHE A 70 -0.32 1.29 -5.44
C PHE A 70 -0.73 1.60 -6.87
N LYS A 71 0.17 2.25 -7.59
CA LYS A 71 0.06 2.52 -9.01
C LYS A 71 1.30 2.02 -9.72
N VAL A 72 1.11 1.17 -10.72
CA VAL A 72 2.21 0.64 -11.53
C VAL A 72 2.40 1.51 -12.77
N GLN A 73 3.65 1.84 -13.07
CA GLN A 73 4.05 2.54 -14.28
C GLN A 73 5.22 1.81 -14.95
N LEU A 74 5.28 1.91 -16.28
CA LEU A 74 6.41 1.39 -17.02
C LEU A 74 7.60 2.34 -16.89
N VAL A 75 8.79 1.78 -16.70
CA VAL A 75 10.04 2.54 -16.77
C VAL A 75 10.17 3.23 -18.14
N LYS A 76 10.58 4.50 -18.13
CA LYS A 76 10.57 5.35 -19.33
C LYS A 76 11.54 4.89 -20.43
N ASP A 77 12.69 4.37 -20.03
CA ASP A 77 13.80 4.01 -20.93
C ASP A 77 13.91 2.50 -21.18
N ALA A 78 12.95 1.70 -20.70
CA ALA A 78 12.97 0.24 -20.76
C ALA A 78 14.26 -0.41 -20.21
N SER A 79 14.98 0.27 -19.32
CA SER A 79 16.24 -0.20 -18.73
C SER A 79 16.08 -0.52 -17.25
N TYR A 80 16.80 -1.53 -16.77
CA TYR A 80 16.93 -1.77 -15.33
C TYR A 80 17.67 -0.62 -14.64
N GLY A 81 18.76 -0.18 -15.26
CA GLY A 81 19.60 0.87 -14.77
C GLY A 81 21.07 0.61 -15.07
N ARG A 82 21.74 1.67 -15.51
CA ARG A 82 23.17 1.75 -15.77
C ARG A 82 23.64 3.05 -15.13
N GLN A 83 24.81 2.97 -14.51
CA GLN A 83 25.49 4.13 -13.96
C GLN A 83 26.27 4.84 -15.08
N ASP A 84 26.16 6.16 -15.16
CA ASP A 84 27.03 6.98 -16.01
C ASP A 84 28.39 7.23 -15.33
N GLU A 85 29.30 7.89 -16.05
CA GLU A 85 30.64 8.22 -15.55
C GLU A 85 30.60 9.21 -14.37
N ASP A 86 29.54 10.01 -14.29
CA ASP A 86 29.28 10.98 -13.22
C ASP A 86 28.65 10.32 -11.96
N GLY A 87 28.34 9.02 -12.03
CA GLY A 87 27.80 8.24 -10.93
C GLY A 87 26.27 8.24 -10.82
N ASN A 88 25.54 8.86 -11.76
CA ASN A 88 24.08 8.88 -11.77
C ASN A 88 23.52 7.58 -12.36
N TRP A 89 22.37 7.16 -11.83
CA TRP A 89 21.65 5.98 -12.32
C TRP A 89 20.51 6.36 -13.27
N ASN A 90 20.41 5.64 -14.39
CA ASN A 90 19.22 5.62 -15.24
C ASN A 90 18.34 4.40 -14.95
N GLY A 91 17.32 4.16 -15.78
CA GLY A 91 16.43 3.00 -15.63
C GLY A 91 15.56 3.04 -14.40
N MET A 92 15.05 1.86 -14.05
CA MET A 92 14.27 1.63 -12.84
C MET A 92 15.04 2.05 -11.58
N ILE A 93 16.34 1.74 -11.52
CA ILE A 93 17.20 2.14 -10.40
C ILE A 93 17.23 3.68 -10.28
N GLY A 94 17.42 4.38 -11.39
CA GLY A 94 17.41 5.84 -11.43
C GLY A 94 16.08 6.47 -11.01
N GLU A 95 14.95 5.84 -11.32
CA GLU A 95 13.63 6.30 -10.86
C GLU A 95 13.46 6.16 -9.35
N VAL A 96 13.95 5.06 -8.76
CA VAL A 96 13.94 4.85 -7.30
C VAL A 96 14.87 5.84 -6.60
N VAL A 97 16.11 6.01 -7.08
CA VAL A 97 17.09 6.94 -6.49
C VAL A 97 16.58 8.38 -6.48
N ARG A 98 15.86 8.80 -7.53
CA ARG A 98 15.29 10.15 -7.63
C ARG A 98 13.96 10.34 -6.88
N GLY A 99 13.41 9.29 -6.27
CA GLY A 99 12.12 9.35 -5.57
C GLY A 99 10.91 9.49 -6.51
N VAL A 100 11.06 9.13 -7.79
CA VAL A 100 9.94 9.11 -8.75
C VAL A 100 8.98 7.97 -8.41
N SER A 101 9.53 6.88 -7.87
CA SER A 101 8.85 5.65 -7.46
C SER A 101 8.90 5.53 -5.93
N THR A 102 8.08 6.32 -5.23
CA THR A 102 7.99 6.40 -3.76
C THR A 102 6.53 6.54 -3.37
#